data_AF-A0A4R4LQC8-F1
#
_entry.id   AF-A0A4R4LQC8-F1
#
_cell.length_a   1.000
_cell.length_b   1.000
_cell.length_c   1.000
_cell.angle_alpha   90.00
_cell.angle_beta   90.00
_cell.angle_gamma   90.00
#
_symmetry.space_group_name_H-M   'P 1'
#
loop_
_entity.id
_entity.type
_entity.pdbx_description
1 polymer ?
#
loop_
_entity_poly.entity_id
_entity_poly.type
_entity_poly.pdbx_seq_one_letter_code
_entity_poly.pdbx_strand_id
1 'polypeptide(L)' 'MRTSPERRRHRFDPAGPVTGLFFLVVAGVFLVNGLEDENVLPVATLVSAVLIGLGLVGTVRVLTRSRRRDLR' A
#
# COMPACT_ATOMS: atom_id res chain seq x y z
N MET A 1 -42.06 -6.67 -11.66
CA MET A 1 -40.83 -5.84 -11.57
C MET A 1 -40.14 -6.14 -10.24
N ARG A 2 -39.23 -7.13 -10.17
CA ARG A 2 -38.45 -7.42 -8.94
C ARG A 2 -37.10 -6.75 -9.09
N THR A 3 -36.87 -5.66 -8.38
CA THR A 3 -35.53 -5.12 -8.15
C THR A 3 -34.83 -6.03 -7.15
N SER A 4 -34.10 -7.02 -7.65
CA SER A 4 -33.13 -7.73 -6.82
C SER A 4 -32.10 -6.69 -6.36
N PRO A 5 -31.85 -6.50 -5.05
CA PRO A 5 -30.71 -5.73 -4.63
C PRO A 5 -29.51 -6.58 -5.01
N GLU A 6 -28.87 -6.24 -6.13
CA GLU A 6 -27.57 -6.80 -6.44
C GLU A 6 -26.69 -6.52 -5.22
N ARG A 7 -26.42 -7.56 -4.42
CA ARG A 7 -25.43 -7.53 -3.36
C ARG A 7 -24.18 -6.99 -4.00
N ARG A 8 -23.87 -5.70 -3.75
CA ARG A 8 -22.59 -5.09 -4.11
C ARG A 8 -21.53 -5.95 -3.46
N ARG A 9 -21.00 -6.93 -4.20
CA ARG A 9 -19.86 -7.74 -3.79
C ARG A 9 -18.72 -6.75 -3.64
N HIS A 10 -18.50 -6.27 -2.42
CA HIS A 10 -17.30 -5.52 -2.04
C HIS A 10 -16.13 -6.48 -2.28
N ARG A 11 -15.57 -6.45 -3.50
CA ARG A 11 -14.35 -7.17 -3.81
C ARG A 11 -13.27 -6.46 -3.02
N PHE A 12 -12.76 -7.14 -2.00
CA PHE A 12 -11.65 -6.66 -1.19
C PHE A 12 -10.48 -6.36 -2.15
N ASP A 13 -10.06 -5.11 -2.20
CA ASP A 13 -8.90 -4.67 -2.97
C ASP A 13 -7.71 -4.64 -2.01
N PRO A 14 -6.87 -5.71 -1.97
CA PRO A 14 -5.71 -5.76 -1.09
C PRO A 14 -4.72 -4.60 -1.33
N ALA A 15 -4.78 -3.90 -2.48
CA ALA A 15 -3.92 -2.75 -2.71
C ALA A 15 -4.18 -1.60 -1.74
N GLY A 16 -5.43 -1.39 -1.32
CA GLY A 16 -5.80 -0.34 -0.36
C GLY A 16 -5.11 -0.53 1.00
N PRO A 17 -5.32 -1.66 1.68
CA PRO A 17 -4.67 -1.98 2.95
C PRO A 17 -3.14 -2.01 2.87
N VAL A 18 -2.57 -2.58 1.80
CA VAL A 18 -1.10 -2.65 1.63
C VAL A 18 -0.48 -1.27 1.51
N THR A 19 -1.13 -0.37 0.76
CA THR A 19 -0.67 1.03 0.64
C THR A 19 -0.73 1.76 1.97
N GLY A 20 -1.85 1.63 2.69
CA GLY A 20 -2.03 2.24 4.01
C GLY A 20 -0.99 1.75 5.02
N LEU A 21 -0.71 0.44 5.05
CA LEU A 21 0.31 -0.14 5.92
C LEU A 21 1.72 0.37 5.59
N PHE A 22 2.06 0.46 4.30
CA PHE A 22 3.35 1.02 3.88
C PHE A 22 3.53 2.45 4.37
N PHE A 23 2.55 3.33 4.13
CA PHE A 23 2.62 4.71 4.60
C PHE A 23 2.62 4.83 6.13
N LEU A 24 1.89 3.96 6.83
CA LEU A 24 1.88 3.93 8.30
C LEU A 24 3.27 3.60 8.85
N VAL A 25 3.95 2.59 8.28
CA VAL A 25 5.31 2.23 8.68
C VAL A 25 6.29 3.36 8.38
N VAL A 26 6.24 3.94 7.18
CA VAL A 26 7.11 5.09 6.82
C VAL A 26 6.88 6.27 7.74
N ALA A 27 5.63 6.59 8.06
CA ALA A 27 5.29 7.67 8.99
C ALA A 27 5.83 7.39 10.39
N GLY A 28 5.73 6.15 10.88
CA GLY A 28 6.30 5.75 12.16
C GLY A 28 7.83 5.89 12.20
N VAL A 29 8.52 5.48 11.12
CA VAL A 29 9.97 5.66 11.00
C VAL A 29 10.35 7.14 11.03
N PHE A 30 9.64 7.99 10.27
CA PHE A 30 9.88 9.44 10.30
C PHE A 30 9.58 10.05 11.67
N LEU A 31 8.53 9.59 12.34
CA LEU A 31 8.18 10.05 13.68
C LEU A 31 9.29 9.73 14.69
N VAL A 32 9.81 8.51 14.68
CA VAL A 32 10.92 8.11 15.57
C VAL A 32 12.19 8.91 15.24
N ASN A 33 12.56 9.04 13.97
CA ASN A 33 13.74 9.83 13.57
C ASN A 33 13.60 11.33 13.89
N GLY A 34 12.39 11.87 13.96
CA GLY A 34 12.17 13.27 14.36
C GLY A 34 12.13 13.49 15.88
N LEU A 35 11.95 12.43 16.66
CA LEU A 35 11.94 12.49 18.13
C LEU A 35 13.34 12.29 18.73
N GLU A 36 14.24 11.62 18.01
CA GLU A 36 15.62 11.43 18.44
C GLU A 36 16.52 12.52 17.85
N ASP A 37 17.41 13.09 18.68
CA ASP A 37 18.45 14.05 18.23
C ASP A 37 19.55 13.35 17.42
N GLU A 38 19.63 12.01 17.50
CA GLU A 38 20.48 11.18 16.64
C GLU A 38 19.68 10.60 15.48
N ASN A 39 20.29 10.64 14.30
CA ASN A 39 19.68 10.10 13.09
C ASN A 39 19.71 8.57 13.14
N VAL A 40 18.59 7.97 13.56
CA VAL A 40 18.44 6.52 13.82
C VAL A 40 18.70 5.67 12.56
N LEU A 41 18.43 6.22 11.37
CA LEU A 41 18.75 5.59 10.09
C LEU A 41 19.41 6.58 9.11
N PRO A 42 20.48 6.16 8.41
CA PRO A 42 21.03 6.94 7.31
C PRO A 42 19.96 7.25 6.25
N VAL A 43 19.94 8.49 5.74
CA VAL A 43 18.98 8.95 4.71
C VAL A 43 18.96 8.03 3.49
N ALA A 44 20.12 7.52 3.08
CA ALA A 44 20.23 6.57 1.98
C ALA A 44 19.40 5.29 2.21
N THR A 45 19.44 4.74 3.43
CA THR A 45 18.64 3.56 3.81
C THR A 45 17.15 3.86 3.75
N LEU A 46 16.75 5.06 4.19
CA LEU A 46 15.36 5.53 4.16
C LEU A 46 14.85 5.67 2.71
N VAL A 47 15.65 6.28 1.83
CA VAL A 47 15.33 6.41 0.40
C VAL A 47 15.20 5.03 -0.25
N SER A 48 16.13 4.11 0.00
CA SER A 48 16.06 2.74 -0.53
C SER A 48 14.81 2.00 -0.07
N ALA A 49 14.50 2.06 1.23
CA ALA A 49 13.32 1.41 1.80
C ALA A 49 12.02 1.96 1.17
N VAL A 50 11.92 3.27 0.98
CA VAL A 50 10.78 3.92 0.32
C VAL A 50 10.64 3.45 -1.12
N LEU A 51 11.74 3.44 -1.89
CA LEU A 51 11.70 3.00 -3.29
C LEU A 51 11.27 1.54 -3.43
N ILE A 52 11.80 0.65 -2.59
CA ILE A 52 11.43 -0.77 -2.57
C ILE A 52 9.94 -0.92 -2.22
N GLY A 53 9.48 -0.22 -1.17
CA GLY A 53 8.08 -0.29 -0.76
C GLY A 53 7.11 0.29 -1.78
N LEU A 54 7.46 1.41 -2.45
CA LEU A 54 6.68 1.96 -3.55
C LEU A 54 6.61 1.00 -4.75
N GLY A 55 7.72 0.32 -5.08
CA GLY A 55 7.75 -0.71 -6.12
C GLY A 55 6.84 -1.90 -5.78
N LEU A 56 6.85 -2.34 -4.53
CA LEU A 56 6.00 -3.42 -4.04
C LEU A 56 4.51 -3.03 -4.07
N VAL A 57 4.16 -1.86 -3.53
CA VAL A 57 2.79 -1.32 -3.56
C VAL A 57 2.29 -1.18 -4.99
N GLY A 58 3.12 -0.63 -5.88
CA GLY A 58 2.82 -0.53 -7.31
C GLY A 58 2.53 -1.89 -7.94
N THR A 59 3.38 -2.88 -7.66
CA THR A 59 3.23 -4.25 -8.17
C THR A 59 1.96 -4.90 -7.67
N VAL A 60 1.67 -4.83 -6.37
CA VAL A 60 0.43 -5.35 -5.77
C VAL A 60 -0.79 -4.69 -6.40
N ARG A 61 -0.76 -3.36 -6.59
CA ARG A 61 -1.85 -2.63 -7.22
C ARG A 61 -2.06 -3.05 -8.68
N VAL A 62 -0.97 -3.26 -9.43
CA VAL A 62 -1.03 -3.74 -10.81
C VAL A 62 -1.58 -5.17 -10.88
N LEU A 63 -1.08 -6.10 -10.06
CA LEU A 63 -1.57 -7.49 -10.01
C LEU A 63 -3.05 -7.55 -9.62
N THR A 64 -3.45 -6.76 -8.62
CA THR A 64 -4.83 -6.69 -8.15
C THR A 64 -5.75 -6.07 -9.20
N ARG A 65 -5.27 -5.08 -9.96
CA ARG A 65 -5.99 -4.44 -11.07
C ARG A 65 -6.03 -5.32 -12.33
N SER A 66 -4.98 -6.08 -12.60
CA SER A 66 -4.80 -6.95 -13.78
C SER A 66 -5.72 -8.17 -13.75
N ARG A 67 -6.11 -8.64 -12.55
CA ARG A 67 -7.10 -9.72 -12.35
C ARG A 67 -8.51 -9.42 -12.90
N ARG A 68 -8.70 -8.31 -13.62
CA ARG A 68 -9.92 -7.94 -14.35
C ARG A 68 -9.94 -8.37 -15.83
N ARG A 69 -8.87 -8.95 -16.41
CA ARG A 69 -8.86 -9.30 -17.85
C ARG A 69 -8.91 -10.79 -18.22
N ASP A 70 -8.75 -11.74 -17.31
CA ASP A 70 -8.68 -13.19 -17.65
C ASP A 70 -10.01 -13.97 -17.59
N LEU A 71 -11.17 -13.32 -17.78
CA LEU A 71 -12.46 -14.04 -17.82
C LEU A 71 -13.42 -13.49 -18.89
N ARG A 72 -12.91 -13.11 -20.07
CA ARG A 72 -13.75 -12.92 -21.26
C ARG A 72 -13.20 -13.72 -22.41
#